data_AF-A0A834BZ56-F1
#
_entry.id   AF-A0A834BZ56-F1
#
_cell.length_a   1.000
_cell.length_b   1.000
_cell.length_c   1.000
_cell.angle_alpha   90.00
_cell.angle_beta   90.00
_cell.angle_gamma   90.00
#
_symmetry.space_group_name_H-M   'P 1'
#
loop_
_entity.id
_entity.type
_entity.pdbx_description
1 polymer ?
#
loop_
_entity_poly.entity_id
_entity_poly.type
_entity_poly.pdbx_seq_one_letter_code
_entity_poly.pdbx_strand_id
1 'polypeptide(L)'
;MWKEYGDDFSYDLCPRAKIFRRDQATVKDLDSLKHIMRFNDYKKDPYSKGDPCKSICCRNDLKSQKPSPNGCYDSKVTDFFMAGDFMAEAVNGPTTQDGLPPFSWDKYSSISHQGLPQFYNFTFVKMKPLLFKP
;
A
#
# COMPACT_ATOMS: atom_id res chain seq x y z
N MET A 1 -9.94 -8.69 -22.35
CA MET A 1 -9.11 -8.02 -21.33
C MET A 1 -7.76 -7.57 -21.90
N TRP A 2 -6.69 -8.38 -21.92
CA TRP A 2 -5.39 -7.90 -22.44
C TRP A 2 -5.43 -7.38 -23.88
N LYS A 3 -6.09 -8.07 -24.81
CA LYS A 3 -6.25 -7.60 -26.22
C LYS A 3 -6.93 -6.24 -26.37
N GLU A 4 -7.73 -5.84 -25.37
CA GLU A 4 -8.59 -4.64 -25.43
C GLU A 4 -8.03 -3.51 -24.56
N TYR A 5 -7.43 -3.84 -23.41
CA TYR A 5 -6.96 -2.90 -22.40
C TYR A 5 -5.43 -2.92 -22.20
N GLY A 6 -4.72 -3.68 -23.03
CA GLY A 6 -3.27 -3.76 -23.03
C GLY A 6 -2.68 -4.33 -21.74
N ASP A 7 -1.41 -3.99 -21.51
CA ASP A 7 -0.57 -4.55 -20.45
C ASP A 7 -1.12 -4.42 -19.03
N ASP A 8 -2.01 -3.46 -18.76
CA ASP A 8 -2.64 -3.31 -17.44
C ASP A 8 -3.41 -4.58 -17.03
N PHE A 9 -3.84 -5.41 -18.00
CA PHE A 9 -4.53 -6.67 -17.81
C PHE A 9 -3.68 -7.90 -18.18
N SER A 10 -2.36 -7.72 -18.32
CA SER A 10 -1.40 -8.81 -18.50
C SER A 10 -0.88 -9.28 -17.15
N TYR A 11 -0.77 -10.60 -16.96
CA TYR A 11 -0.14 -11.18 -15.79
C TYR A 11 1.30 -10.68 -15.62
N ASP A 12 2.09 -10.73 -16.69
CA ASP A 12 3.51 -10.40 -16.65
C ASP A 12 3.79 -8.90 -16.74
N LEU A 13 2.94 -8.15 -17.43
CA LEU A 13 3.24 -6.78 -17.85
C LEU A 13 2.40 -5.71 -17.13
N CYS A 14 1.49 -6.08 -16.24
CA CYS A 14 0.79 -5.09 -15.44
C CYS A 14 1.79 -4.29 -14.56
N PRO A 15 1.47 -3.04 -14.19
CA PRO A 15 2.39 -2.18 -13.43
C PRO A 15 2.96 -2.85 -12.18
N ARG A 16 2.12 -3.51 -11.38
CA ARG A 16 2.55 -4.20 -10.15
C ARG A 16 3.48 -5.38 -10.43
N ALA A 17 3.23 -6.15 -11.50
CA ALA A 17 4.13 -7.24 -11.89
C ALA A 17 5.51 -6.71 -12.30
N LYS A 18 5.56 -5.59 -13.03
CA LYS A 18 6.83 -4.95 -13.42
C LYS A 18 7.58 -4.36 -12.23
N ILE A 19 6.89 -3.70 -11.31
CA ILE A 19 7.48 -3.16 -10.06
C ILE A 19 8.04 -4.31 -9.21
N PHE A 20 7.26 -5.36 -8.94
CA PHE A 20 7.79 -6.51 -8.19
C PHE A 20 8.94 -7.19 -8.90
N ARG A 21 8.87 -7.39 -10.23
CA ARG A 21 9.98 -8.00 -10.99
C ARG A 21 11.27 -7.18 -10.89
N ARG A 22 11.18 -5.84 -10.86
CA ARG A 22 12.31 -4.94 -10.70
C ARG A 22 12.86 -4.93 -9.26
N ASP A 23 11.98 -4.86 -8.27
CA ASP A 23 12.35 -4.43 -6.92
C ASP A 23 12.35 -5.54 -5.87
N GLN A 24 11.75 -6.71 -6.12
CA GLN A 24 11.67 -7.78 -5.11
C GLN A 24 13.04 -8.16 -4.54
N ALA A 25 14.10 -8.10 -5.36
CA ALA A 25 15.45 -8.47 -4.95
C ALA A 25 16.07 -7.50 -3.93
N THR A 26 15.49 -6.30 -3.74
CA THR A 26 15.94 -5.32 -2.75
C THR A 26 15.40 -5.62 -1.35
N VAL A 27 14.44 -6.55 -1.22
CA VAL A 27 13.93 -6.99 0.09
C VAL A 27 14.95 -7.91 0.75
N LYS A 28 15.57 -7.44 1.83
CA LYS A 28 16.62 -8.16 2.60
C LYS A 28 16.23 -8.43 4.05
N ASP A 29 15.20 -7.75 4.53
CA ASP A 29 14.75 -7.76 5.92
C ASP A 29 13.28 -7.30 6.00
N LEU A 30 12.73 -7.26 7.22
CA LEU A 30 11.34 -6.87 7.43
C LEU A 30 11.09 -5.39 7.07
N ASP A 31 12.07 -4.50 7.24
CA ASP A 31 11.91 -3.07 6.96
C ASP A 31 11.88 -2.79 5.45
N SER A 32 12.75 -3.43 4.67
CA SER A 32 12.71 -3.40 3.22
C SER A 32 11.46 -4.10 2.65
N LEU A 33 10.91 -5.12 3.34
CA LEU A 33 9.60 -5.68 3.01
C LEU A 33 8.47 -4.67 3.26
N LYS A 34 8.47 -3.96 4.41
CA LYS A 34 7.50 -2.87 4.66
C LYS A 34 7.58 -1.82 3.57
N HIS A 35 8.79 -1.44 3.16
CA HIS A 35 9.03 -0.43 2.14
C HIS A 35 8.42 -0.82 0.78
N ILE A 36 8.68 -2.03 0.26
CA ILE A 36 8.09 -2.45 -1.03
C ILE A 36 6.56 -2.59 -0.94
N MET A 37 6.02 -3.04 0.19
CA MET A 37 4.58 -3.19 0.37
C MET A 37 3.85 -1.84 0.49
N ARG A 38 4.56 -0.78 0.91
CA ARG A 38 4.06 0.60 0.98
C ARG A 38 4.43 1.46 -0.22
N PHE A 39 5.12 0.88 -1.20
CA PHE A 39 5.65 1.59 -2.36
C PHE A 39 4.56 2.30 -3.15
N ASN A 40 4.74 3.61 -3.31
CA ASN A 40 4.01 4.45 -4.26
C ASN A 40 4.83 5.69 -4.64
N ASP A 41 5.62 5.57 -5.71
CA ASP A 41 6.34 6.69 -6.31
C ASP A 41 5.75 7.05 -7.68
N TYR A 42 4.42 7.11 -7.79
CA TYR A 42 3.72 7.22 -9.08
C TYR A 42 4.11 8.41 -9.96
N LYS A 43 4.71 9.44 -9.35
CA LYS A 43 5.18 10.66 -10.03
C LYS A 43 6.51 10.43 -10.77
N LYS A 44 7.34 9.49 -10.32
CA LYS A 44 8.67 9.23 -10.87
C LYS A 44 8.79 7.83 -11.46
N ASP A 45 8.04 6.85 -10.95
CA ASP A 45 8.08 5.47 -11.44
C ASP A 45 7.52 5.38 -12.88
N PRO A 46 8.34 4.97 -13.87
CA PRO A 46 7.90 4.88 -15.26
C PRO A 46 6.78 3.85 -15.47
N TYR A 47 6.67 2.81 -14.62
CA TYR A 47 5.59 1.82 -14.71
C TYR A 47 4.25 2.35 -14.21
N SER A 48 4.27 3.37 -13.35
CA SER A 48 3.06 4.02 -12.85
C SER A 48 2.42 4.95 -13.86
N LYS A 49 3.18 5.47 -14.84
CA LYS A 49 2.68 6.38 -15.89
C LYS A 49 1.88 7.57 -15.33
N GLY A 50 2.27 8.09 -14.17
CA GLY A 50 1.57 9.19 -13.49
C GLY A 50 0.22 8.81 -12.85
N ASP A 51 -0.19 7.53 -12.87
CA ASP A 51 -1.39 7.07 -12.18
C ASP A 51 -1.03 6.57 -10.76
N PRO A 52 -1.56 7.19 -9.70
CA PRO A 52 -1.27 6.82 -8.31
C PRO A 52 -1.78 5.44 -7.90
N CYS A 53 -2.54 4.75 -8.76
CA CYS A 53 -2.96 3.36 -8.56
C CYS A 53 -2.24 2.34 -9.42
N LYS A 54 -1.32 2.77 -10.28
CA LYS A 54 -0.38 1.88 -10.96
C LYS A 54 0.90 1.70 -10.14
N SER A 55 0.72 1.42 -8.86
CA SER A 55 1.78 1.14 -7.90
C SER A 55 1.37 0.01 -6.95
N ILE A 56 2.26 -0.43 -6.06
CA ILE A 56 1.97 -1.51 -5.10
C ILE A 56 0.88 -1.05 -4.13
N CYS A 57 1.08 0.12 -3.49
CA CYS A 57 0.13 0.68 -2.55
C CYS A 57 -0.63 1.87 -3.18
N CYS A 58 -1.67 1.56 -3.96
CA CYS A 58 -2.51 2.51 -4.71
C CYS A 58 -3.09 3.65 -3.85
N ARG A 59 -3.08 4.88 -4.41
CA ARG A 59 -3.59 6.13 -3.82
C ARG A 59 -4.57 6.82 -4.77
N ASN A 60 -5.74 6.24 -5.01
CA ASN A 60 -6.69 6.77 -6.00
C ASN A 60 -7.25 8.14 -5.60
N ASP A 61 -7.20 8.45 -4.31
CA ASP A 61 -7.54 9.76 -3.74
C ASP A 61 -6.60 10.88 -4.23
N LEU A 62 -5.43 10.51 -4.75
CA LEU A 62 -4.45 11.44 -5.34
C LEU A 62 -4.58 11.58 -6.86
N LYS A 63 -5.58 10.97 -7.50
CA LYS A 63 -5.81 11.18 -8.94
C LYS A 63 -6.18 12.63 -9.22
N SER A 64 -5.66 13.16 -10.33
CA SER A 64 -6.02 14.50 -10.82
C SER A 64 -7.47 14.56 -11.32
N GLN A 65 -7.99 13.46 -11.85
CA GLN A 65 -9.35 13.36 -12.39
C GLN A 65 -10.14 12.32 -11.61
N LYS A 66 -11.35 12.71 -11.17
CA LYS A 66 -12.29 11.86 -10.43
C LYS A 66 -11.63 11.11 -9.26
N PRO A 67 -10.94 11.82 -8.34
CA PRO A 67 -10.37 11.19 -7.16
C PRO A 67 -11.46 10.54 -6.33
N SER A 68 -11.16 9.38 -5.75
CA SER A 68 -12.11 8.61 -4.92
C SER A 68 -11.36 8.03 -3.73
N PRO A 69 -11.96 7.93 -2.54
CA PRO A 69 -11.30 7.43 -1.34
C PRO A 69 -11.20 5.90 -1.38
N ASN A 70 -10.45 5.38 -2.34
CA ASN A 70 -10.15 3.95 -2.48
C ASN A 70 -8.67 3.74 -2.80
N GLY A 71 -8.20 2.51 -2.57
CA GLY A 71 -6.83 2.11 -2.80
C GLY A 71 -6.29 1.21 -1.69
N CYS A 72 -4.99 1.25 -1.50
CA CYS A 72 -4.30 0.54 -0.44
C CYS A 72 -4.56 1.22 0.91
N TYR A 73 -5.02 0.48 1.92
CA TYR A 73 -5.38 1.02 3.23
C TYR A 73 -4.75 0.27 4.41
N ASP A 74 -3.85 -0.68 4.15
CA ASP A 74 -3.06 -1.33 5.20
C ASP A 74 -1.77 -1.92 4.63
N SER A 75 -0.91 -2.42 5.51
CA SER A 75 0.06 -3.46 5.18
C SER A 75 0.34 -4.29 6.42
N LYS A 76 0.53 -5.59 6.23
CA LYS A 76 0.86 -6.54 7.30
C LYS A 76 2.06 -7.36 6.84
N VAL A 77 3.07 -7.49 7.68
CA VAL A 77 4.30 -8.23 7.39
C VAL A 77 4.65 -9.12 8.57
N THR A 78 5.23 -10.27 8.28
CA THR A 78 5.75 -11.22 9.28
C THR A 78 6.90 -11.98 8.64
N ASP A 79 7.81 -12.47 9.47
CA ASP A 79 8.86 -13.41 9.05
C ASP A 79 8.63 -14.78 9.70
N PHE A 80 9.55 -15.72 9.45
CA PHE A 80 9.44 -17.08 9.98
C PHE A 80 9.37 -17.12 11.51
N PHE A 81 10.17 -16.31 12.21
CA PHE A 81 10.23 -16.32 13.68
C PHE A 81 8.99 -15.66 14.28
N MET A 82 8.61 -14.49 13.74
CA MET A 82 7.40 -13.79 14.15
C MET A 82 6.15 -14.63 13.95
N ALA A 83 6.05 -15.35 12.83
CA ALA A 83 4.91 -16.23 12.57
C ALA A 83 4.80 -17.36 13.60
N GLY A 84 5.93 -17.93 14.03
CA GLY A 84 5.98 -18.92 15.12
C GLY A 84 5.45 -18.39 16.45
N ASP A 85 5.65 -17.10 16.71
CA ASP A 85 5.19 -16.41 17.91
C ASP A 85 3.80 -15.76 17.77
N PHE A 86 3.06 -16.05 16.69
CA PHE A 86 1.78 -15.40 16.36
C PHE A 86 1.88 -13.87 16.27
N MET A 87 3.02 -13.37 15.78
CA MET A 87 3.30 -11.94 15.63
C MET A 87 3.31 -11.49 14.18
N ALA A 88 2.96 -10.22 13.98
CA ALA A 88 3.12 -9.49 12.72
C ALA A 88 3.35 -8.00 13.03
N GLU A 89 3.91 -7.27 12.08
CA GLU A 89 3.81 -5.81 12.09
C GLU A 89 2.72 -5.37 11.14
N ALA A 90 1.87 -4.45 11.59
CA ALA A 90 0.76 -3.95 10.80
C ALA A 90 0.71 -2.42 10.84
N VAL A 91 0.37 -1.80 9.71
CA VAL A 91 0.02 -0.38 9.61
C VAL A 91 -1.39 -0.25 9.05
N ASN A 92 -2.17 0.67 9.59
CA ASN A 92 -3.50 1.01 9.11
C ASN A 92 -3.48 2.39 8.44
N GLY A 93 -3.95 2.46 7.20
CA GLY A 93 -4.09 3.69 6.43
C GLY A 93 -3.37 3.68 5.07
N PRO A 94 -3.71 4.63 4.18
CA PRO A 94 -3.01 4.81 2.90
C PRO A 94 -1.54 5.21 3.06
N THR A 95 -0.70 4.89 2.07
CA THR A 95 0.75 5.15 2.15
C THR A 95 1.10 6.63 2.13
N THR A 96 1.96 7.03 3.05
CA THR A 96 2.60 8.34 3.14
C THR A 96 4.08 8.28 2.73
N GLN A 97 4.54 7.13 2.22
CA GLN A 97 5.91 6.94 1.76
C GLN A 97 6.28 7.97 0.68
N ASP A 98 7.56 8.31 0.58
CA ASP A 98 8.12 9.19 -0.44
C ASP A 98 7.49 10.59 -0.48
N GLY A 99 6.98 11.05 0.67
CA GLY A 99 6.41 12.39 0.86
C GLY A 99 4.96 12.52 0.36
N LEU A 100 4.25 11.41 0.14
CA LEU A 100 2.83 11.45 -0.16
C LEU A 100 2.04 12.01 1.04
N PRO A 101 1.05 12.89 0.80
CA PRO A 101 0.30 13.49 1.88
C PRO A 101 -0.54 12.44 2.61
N PRO A 102 -0.68 12.54 3.95
CA PRO A 102 -1.65 11.76 4.71
C PRO A 102 -3.04 11.85 4.09
N PHE A 103 -3.76 10.73 4.09
CA PHE A 103 -5.17 10.73 3.71
C PHE A 103 -5.99 11.47 4.77
N SER A 104 -6.98 12.24 4.32
CA SER A 104 -7.91 13.00 5.16
C SER A 104 -9.34 12.79 4.66
N TRP A 105 -10.24 12.49 5.59
CA TRP A 105 -11.67 12.40 5.31
C TRP A 105 -12.32 13.75 5.00
N ASP A 106 -11.67 14.90 5.26
CA ASP A 106 -12.22 16.23 4.95
C ASP A 106 -12.54 16.39 3.46
N LYS A 107 -11.73 15.74 2.60
CA LYS A 107 -11.92 15.72 1.15
C LYS A 107 -13.11 14.86 0.70
N TYR A 108 -13.66 14.05 1.60
CA TYR A 108 -14.66 13.02 1.33
C TYR A 108 -15.76 13.01 2.40
N SER A 109 -16.11 14.19 2.92
CA SER A 109 -17.02 14.38 4.05
C SER A 109 -18.44 13.85 3.82
N SER A 110 -18.87 13.70 2.56
CA SER A 110 -20.18 13.14 2.20
C SER A 110 -20.26 11.61 2.33
N ILE A 111 -19.14 10.92 2.56
CA ILE A 111 -19.08 9.46 2.69
C ILE A 111 -19.07 9.13 4.17
N SER A 112 -19.90 8.18 4.63
CA SER A 112 -19.90 7.79 6.05
C SER A 112 -18.58 7.09 6.44
N HIS A 113 -17.98 7.55 7.53
CA HIS A 113 -16.73 7.02 8.10
C HIS A 113 -16.77 7.09 9.64
N GLN A 114 -17.92 6.78 10.23
CA GLN A 114 -18.15 6.86 11.67
C GLN A 114 -17.16 5.98 12.45
N GLY A 115 -16.54 6.55 13.48
CA GLY A 115 -15.54 5.88 14.32
C GLY A 115 -14.14 5.78 13.68
N LEU A 116 -13.95 6.25 12.44
CA LEU A 116 -12.64 6.32 11.82
C LEU A 116 -11.90 7.62 12.18
N PRO A 117 -10.56 7.59 12.32
CA PRO A 117 -9.76 8.79 12.49
C PRO A 117 -9.91 9.76 11.32
N GLN A 118 -9.87 11.06 11.59
CA GLN A 118 -9.96 12.11 10.55
C GLN A 118 -8.80 12.05 9.55
N PHE A 119 -7.59 11.77 10.04
CA PHE A 119 -6.36 11.69 9.25
C PHE A 119 -5.65 10.35 9.49
N TYR A 120 -5.06 9.81 8.44
CA TYR A 120 -4.29 8.56 8.51
C TYR A 120 -2.81 8.85 8.29
N ASN A 121 -2.07 8.90 9.40
CA ASN A 121 -0.61 9.06 9.44
C ASN A 121 0.00 8.14 10.50
N PHE A 122 -0.41 6.87 10.48
CA PHE A 122 0.05 5.87 11.44
C PHE A 122 1.32 5.18 10.95
N THR A 123 2.12 4.70 11.90
CA THR A 123 3.30 3.86 11.64
C THR A 123 2.97 2.38 11.85
N PHE A 124 3.87 1.49 11.43
CA PHE A 124 3.75 0.08 11.78
C PHE A 124 3.78 -0.12 13.30
N VAL A 125 2.94 -1.03 13.79
CA VAL A 125 2.91 -1.48 15.17
C VAL A 125 3.02 -3.00 15.22
N LYS A 126 3.67 -3.51 16.27
CA LYS A 126 3.77 -4.96 16.51
C LYS A 126 2.46 -5.49 17.07
N MET A 127 1.82 -6.39 16.33
CA MET A 127 0.65 -7.15 16.73
C MET A 127 1.09 -8.48 17.35
N LYS A 128 0.57 -8.80 18.54
CA LYS A 128 0.87 -10.05 19.26
C LYS A 128 -0.25 -10.42 20.24
N PRO A 129 -0.41 -11.71 20.58
CA PRO A 129 -1.28 -12.12 21.67
C PRO A 129 -0.78 -11.54 23.01
N LEU A 130 -1.71 -11.14 23.87
CA LEU A 130 -1.40 -10.71 25.24
C LEU A 130 -1.73 -11.78 26.29
N LEU A 131 -2.67 -12.66 25.97
CA LEU A 131 -3.22 -13.66 26.90
C LEU A 131 -2.69 -15.08 26.63
N PHE A 132 -1.90 -15.26 25.58
CA PHE A 132 -1.38 -16.55 25.15
C PHE A 132 0.10 -16.42 24.78
N LYS A 133 0.90 -17.41 25.14
CA LYS A 133 2.26 -17.59 24.64
C LYS A 133 2.33 -18.99 24.00
N PRO A 134 2.70 -19.08 22.72
CA PRO A 134 2.83 -20.36 22.01
C PRO A 134 3.97 -21.23 22.53
#